data_AF-A0A840APX5-F1
#
_entry.id   AF-A0A840APX5-F1
#
_cell.length_a   1.000
_cell.length_b   1.000
_cell.length_c   1.000
_cell.angle_alpha   90.00
_cell.angle_beta   90.00
_cell.angle_gamma   90.00
#
_symmetry.space_group_name_H-M   'P 1'
#
loop_
_entity.id
_entity.type
_entity.pdbx_description
1 polymer ?
#
loop_
_entity_poly.entity_id
_entity_poly.type
_entity_poly.pdbx_seq_one_letter_code
_entity_poly.pdbx_strand_id
1 'polypeptide(L)'
;MMTREPRLDAGTVLTLAWAFAGAEVERLIVENWARDPQRDRLTWAAFDHALVWTPRMIEVAKQIIERTTIHAHDLEYAVSAIGTTQPDVAIGLLEAILRKELRAAKEESAKRVAAAPQGDGDEYWKWRIAASPREPITDVVERENVWDTLEALAAARPEPFLDALWPWFTEAMSALADLESDREGDPVNYFVRYTLDFKFAEEDAGRDRSGPPILGAIRVALETLARSDAERFLAWLAAHESEEFAPAQRLFAHVLSLSPQDYAERAHRFLTGDQRRFLLGNHEDRSGTSKRLVAASSPNWSDAEIAAFVALINAYAPPPYPNLDAEGRRHFQDTVRIIRLGLLSALPADRLPAESRRLVLEEQRRFPRSDRGVRRQGASWIGSPISAEQLRKARDEDIINAFREVPDKYDWDHPNRMIEGGNIQLSRAFAEFAKTDPQRAARLIRGFEPSFGTRGRGARPRT
;
A
#
# COMPACT_ATOMS: atom_id res chain seq x y z
N MET A 1 -44.71 37.09 -21.71
CA MET A 1 -43.59 36.38 -21.06
C MET A 1 -43.75 34.89 -21.42
N MET A 2 -43.20 34.47 -22.56
CA MET A 2 -43.31 33.09 -23.03
C MET A 2 -42.30 32.23 -22.26
N THR A 3 -42.82 31.34 -21.41
CA THR A 3 -42.08 30.23 -20.83
C THR A 3 -41.58 29.33 -21.96
N ARG A 4 -40.28 29.40 -22.26
CA ARG A 4 -39.62 28.39 -23.12
C ARG A 4 -39.77 27.04 -22.41
N GLU A 5 -40.50 26.11 -23.02
CA GLU A 5 -40.46 24.71 -22.64
C GLU A 5 -39.00 24.23 -22.63
N PRO A 6 -38.57 23.47 -21.61
CA PRO A 6 -37.22 22.91 -21.60
C PRO A 6 -37.14 21.93 -22.77
N ARG A 7 -36.36 22.27 -23.81
CA ARG A 7 -36.01 21.33 -24.86
C ARG A 7 -35.15 20.25 -24.24
N LEU A 8 -35.72 19.06 -24.03
CA LEU A 8 -34.95 17.87 -23.69
C LEU A 8 -33.95 17.62 -24.81
N ASP A 9 -32.67 17.56 -24.47
CA ASP A 9 -31.65 17.18 -25.43
C ASP A 9 -31.77 15.68 -25.77
N ALA A 10 -31.18 15.28 -26.89
CA ALA A 10 -31.24 13.89 -27.35
C ALA A 10 -30.62 12.91 -26.33
N GLY A 11 -29.67 13.36 -25.51
CA GLY A 11 -29.07 12.52 -24.45
C GLY A 11 -30.09 12.18 -23.38
N THR A 12 -30.80 13.19 -22.89
CA THR A 12 -31.84 13.05 -21.86
C THR A 12 -32.96 12.13 -22.34
N VAL A 13 -33.36 12.23 -23.61
CA VAL A 13 -34.37 11.33 -24.19
C VAL A 13 -33.90 9.88 -24.20
N LEU A 14 -32.66 9.61 -24.63
CA LEU A 14 -32.10 8.25 -24.66
C LEU A 14 -31.91 7.67 -23.26
N THR A 15 -31.44 8.50 -22.32
CA THR A 15 -31.31 8.14 -20.90
C THR A 15 -32.64 7.66 -20.31
N LEU A 16 -33.73 8.41 -20.52
CA LEU A 16 -35.06 8.02 -20.04
C LEU A 16 -35.62 6.79 -20.76
N ALA A 17 -35.27 6.61 -22.04
CA ALA A 17 -35.77 5.51 -22.86
C ALA A 17 -35.20 4.13 -22.47
N TRP A 18 -34.08 4.07 -21.74
CA TRP A 18 -33.51 2.80 -21.25
C TRP A 18 -34.50 1.97 -20.44
N ALA A 19 -35.42 2.61 -19.70
CA ALA A 19 -36.38 1.94 -18.86
C ALA A 19 -37.42 1.10 -19.64
N PHE A 20 -37.64 1.38 -20.93
CA PHE A 20 -38.68 0.71 -21.73
C PHE A 20 -38.25 0.29 -23.14
N ALA A 21 -37.10 0.76 -23.66
CA ALA A 21 -36.63 0.52 -25.02
C ALA A 21 -35.09 0.37 -25.10
N GLY A 22 -34.48 -0.37 -24.16
CA GLY A 22 -33.02 -0.46 -24.05
C GLY A 22 -32.30 -0.98 -25.30
N ALA A 23 -32.87 -1.96 -26.00
CA ALA A 23 -32.27 -2.51 -27.23
C ALA A 23 -32.26 -1.47 -28.38
N GLU A 24 -33.32 -0.68 -28.51
CA GLU A 24 -33.40 0.40 -29.48
C GLU A 24 -32.45 1.55 -29.13
N VAL A 25 -32.31 1.88 -27.84
CA VAL A 25 -31.36 2.90 -27.36
C VAL A 25 -29.93 2.47 -27.69
N GLU A 26 -29.54 1.23 -27.35
CA GLU A 26 -28.22 0.69 -27.72
C GLU A 26 -27.99 0.81 -29.22
N ARG A 27 -28.92 0.34 -30.04
CA ARG A 27 -28.79 0.38 -31.50
C ARG A 27 -28.59 1.81 -32.00
N LEU A 28 -29.40 2.77 -31.52
CA LEU A 28 -29.32 4.16 -31.92
C LEU A 28 -27.95 4.77 -31.56
N ILE A 29 -27.46 4.51 -30.34
CA ILE A 29 -26.16 4.99 -29.90
C ILE A 29 -25.03 4.38 -30.75
N VAL A 30 -25.05 3.06 -30.94
CA VAL A 30 -23.98 2.35 -31.67
C VAL A 30 -23.93 2.80 -33.13
N GLU A 31 -25.08 2.99 -33.77
CA GLU A 31 -25.15 3.37 -35.18
C GLU A 31 -24.82 4.85 -35.42
N ASN A 32 -25.22 5.73 -34.51
CA ASN A 32 -25.18 7.18 -34.76
C ASN A 32 -24.13 7.92 -33.94
N TRP A 33 -23.79 7.46 -32.73
CA TRP A 33 -22.97 8.23 -31.77
C TRP A 33 -21.61 7.59 -31.49
N ALA A 34 -21.47 6.27 -31.62
CA ALA A 34 -20.23 5.56 -31.27
C ALA A 34 -18.98 6.08 -32.01
N ARG A 35 -19.13 6.67 -33.19
CA ARG A 35 -18.00 7.20 -33.99
C ARG A 35 -17.78 8.71 -33.84
N ASP A 36 -18.62 9.42 -33.10
CA ASP A 36 -18.57 10.89 -32.97
C ASP A 36 -18.04 11.30 -31.59
N PRO A 37 -16.79 11.80 -31.49
CA PRO A 37 -16.22 12.25 -30.22
C PRO A 37 -17.03 13.35 -29.51
N GLN A 38 -17.82 14.15 -30.25
CA GLN A 38 -18.67 15.18 -29.66
C GLN A 38 -19.85 14.58 -28.87
N ARG A 39 -20.16 13.29 -29.09
CA ARG A 39 -21.24 12.55 -28.45
C ARG A 39 -20.76 11.64 -27.32
N ASP A 40 -19.47 11.60 -27.03
CA ASP A 40 -18.90 10.65 -26.07
C ASP A 40 -19.45 10.82 -24.66
N ARG A 41 -19.52 12.07 -24.17
CA ARG A 41 -20.11 12.35 -22.85
C ARG A 41 -21.59 11.97 -22.78
N LEU A 42 -22.33 12.20 -23.86
CA LEU A 42 -23.75 11.82 -23.94
C LEU A 42 -23.92 10.30 -24.02
N THR A 43 -23.03 9.63 -24.73
CA THR A 43 -23.02 8.16 -24.86
C THR A 43 -22.69 7.51 -23.52
N TRP A 44 -21.66 8.01 -22.83
CA TRP A 44 -21.27 7.54 -21.51
C TRP A 44 -22.42 7.72 -20.49
N ALA A 45 -22.95 8.94 -20.41
CA ALA A 45 -24.08 9.24 -19.53
C ALA A 45 -25.31 8.36 -19.86
N ALA A 46 -25.57 8.05 -21.13
CA ALA A 46 -26.65 7.14 -21.48
C ALA A 46 -26.35 5.70 -21.01
N PHE A 47 -25.11 5.21 -21.17
CA PHE A 47 -24.74 3.87 -20.73
C PHE A 47 -24.76 3.70 -19.20
N ASP A 48 -24.54 4.75 -18.42
CA ASP A 48 -24.66 4.73 -16.96
C ASP A 48 -26.07 4.36 -16.46
N HIS A 49 -27.09 4.50 -17.32
CA HIS A 49 -28.47 4.10 -17.03
C HIS A 49 -28.81 2.68 -17.50
N ALA A 50 -27.91 2.01 -18.22
CA ALA A 50 -28.09 0.63 -18.61
C ALA A 50 -27.73 -0.31 -17.45
N LEU A 51 -28.69 -1.11 -16.99
CA LEU A 51 -28.49 -2.09 -15.90
C LEU A 51 -27.54 -3.23 -16.30
N VAL A 52 -27.48 -3.56 -17.58
CA VAL A 52 -26.66 -4.62 -18.17
C VAL A 52 -26.01 -4.08 -19.43
N TRP A 53 -24.70 -4.22 -19.49
CA TRP A 53 -23.85 -3.78 -20.59
C TRP A 53 -23.61 -4.94 -21.55
N THR A 54 -24.06 -4.78 -22.80
CA THR A 54 -23.85 -5.78 -23.85
C THR A 54 -22.42 -5.71 -24.41
N PRO A 55 -21.93 -6.76 -25.11
CA PRO A 55 -20.61 -6.71 -25.75
C PRO A 55 -20.39 -5.50 -26.65
N ARG A 56 -21.43 -5.05 -27.37
CA ARG A 56 -21.38 -3.86 -28.22
C ARG A 56 -21.22 -2.58 -27.41
N MET A 57 -21.91 -2.46 -26.27
CA MET A 57 -21.74 -1.32 -25.37
C MET A 57 -20.33 -1.27 -24.81
N ILE A 58 -19.76 -2.42 -24.43
CA ILE A 58 -18.40 -2.52 -23.91
C ILE A 58 -17.38 -2.08 -24.96
N GLU A 59 -17.55 -2.49 -26.22
CA GLU A 59 -16.70 -2.04 -27.32
C GLU A 59 -16.75 -0.51 -27.50
N VAL A 60 -17.95 0.08 -27.49
CA VAL A 60 -18.13 1.53 -27.60
C VAL A 60 -17.52 2.25 -26.40
N ALA A 61 -17.74 1.74 -25.17
CA ALA A 61 -17.17 2.32 -23.97
C ALA A 61 -15.63 2.31 -24.00
N LYS A 62 -15.02 1.21 -24.45
CA LYS A 62 -13.55 1.13 -24.65
C LYS A 62 -13.05 2.13 -25.69
N GLN A 63 -13.79 2.34 -26.79
CA GLN A 63 -13.44 3.37 -27.78
C GLN A 63 -13.52 4.78 -27.20
N ILE A 64 -14.55 5.07 -26.39
CA ILE A 64 -14.71 6.35 -25.71
C ILE A 64 -13.58 6.57 -24.71
N ILE A 65 -13.25 5.55 -23.89
CA ILE A 65 -12.14 5.59 -22.95
C ILE A 65 -10.86 5.98 -23.69
N GLU A 66 -10.52 5.34 -24.81
CA GLU A 66 -9.30 5.64 -25.55
C GLU A 66 -9.23 7.10 -26.06
N ARG A 67 -10.32 7.66 -26.59
CA ARG A 67 -10.29 8.99 -27.23
C ARG A 67 -10.69 10.16 -26.35
N THR A 68 -11.33 9.92 -25.20
CA THR A 68 -11.95 10.97 -24.38
C THR A 68 -11.55 10.83 -22.92
N THR A 69 -11.21 11.95 -22.28
CA THR A 69 -10.96 12.00 -20.84
C THR A 69 -12.29 11.98 -20.11
N ILE A 70 -12.55 10.88 -19.41
CA ILE A 70 -13.70 10.70 -18.54
C ILE A 70 -13.28 11.10 -17.12
N HIS A 71 -14.15 11.77 -16.37
CA HIS A 71 -13.81 12.15 -15.00
C HIS A 71 -13.75 10.90 -14.11
N ALA A 72 -12.79 10.88 -13.18
CA ALA A 72 -12.57 9.77 -12.27
C ALA A 72 -13.84 9.35 -11.49
N HIS A 73 -14.70 10.31 -11.15
CA HIS A 73 -15.96 10.05 -10.46
C HIS A 73 -16.98 9.30 -11.33
N ASP A 74 -17.11 9.68 -12.60
CA ASP A 74 -18.03 9.02 -13.54
C ASP A 74 -17.57 7.57 -13.80
N LEU A 75 -16.25 7.36 -13.83
CA LEU A 75 -15.63 6.05 -13.98
C LEU A 75 -15.86 5.16 -12.75
N GLU A 76 -15.65 5.69 -11.54
CA GLU A 76 -15.90 4.95 -10.30
C GLU A 76 -17.38 4.58 -10.19
N TYR A 77 -18.28 5.49 -10.55
CA TYR A 77 -19.71 5.21 -10.57
C TYR A 77 -20.04 4.05 -11.53
N ALA A 78 -19.53 4.09 -12.77
CA ALA A 78 -19.76 3.03 -13.75
C ALA A 78 -19.19 1.68 -13.29
N VAL A 79 -17.95 1.66 -12.78
CA VAL A 79 -17.30 0.44 -12.26
C VAL A 79 -18.06 -0.11 -11.06
N SER A 80 -18.51 0.74 -10.14
CA SER A 80 -19.31 0.35 -8.98
C SER A 80 -20.69 -0.22 -9.36
N ALA A 81 -21.41 0.48 -10.25
CA ALA A 81 -22.74 0.08 -10.70
C ALA A 81 -22.72 -1.25 -11.44
N ILE A 82 -21.78 -1.42 -12.38
CA ILE A 82 -21.64 -2.64 -13.18
C ILE A 82 -20.99 -3.75 -12.34
N GLY A 83 -20.08 -3.42 -11.42
CA GLY A 83 -19.34 -4.37 -10.61
C GLY A 83 -20.24 -5.27 -9.76
N THR A 84 -21.45 -4.81 -9.41
CA THR A 84 -22.43 -5.58 -8.67
C THR A 84 -23.11 -6.67 -9.53
N THR A 85 -23.36 -6.40 -10.81
CA THR A 85 -24.14 -7.30 -11.69
C THR A 85 -23.28 -8.05 -12.71
N GLN A 86 -22.20 -7.45 -13.19
CA GLN A 86 -21.31 -7.97 -14.22
C GLN A 86 -19.83 -7.63 -13.87
N PRO A 87 -19.27 -8.27 -12.83
CA PRO A 87 -17.96 -7.88 -12.31
C PRO A 87 -16.83 -8.04 -13.34
N ASP A 88 -16.88 -9.06 -14.22
CA ASP A 88 -15.87 -9.24 -15.27
C ASP A 88 -15.87 -8.09 -16.29
N VAL A 89 -17.04 -7.49 -16.54
CA VAL A 89 -17.17 -6.29 -17.40
C VAL A 89 -16.56 -5.08 -16.71
N ALA A 90 -16.84 -4.90 -15.41
CA ALA A 90 -16.25 -3.81 -14.63
C ALA A 90 -14.72 -3.89 -14.58
N ILE A 91 -14.17 -5.10 -14.38
CA ILE A 91 -12.72 -5.36 -14.43
C ILE A 91 -12.15 -4.99 -15.80
N GLY A 92 -12.79 -5.41 -16.89
CA GLY A 92 -12.33 -5.10 -18.24
C GLY A 92 -12.40 -3.62 -18.64
N LEU A 93 -13.30 -2.84 -18.02
CA LEU A 93 -13.35 -1.38 -18.18
C LEU A 93 -12.25 -0.68 -17.38
N LEU A 94 -12.06 -1.09 -16.12
CA LEU A 94 -10.98 -0.61 -15.26
C LEU A 94 -9.62 -0.81 -15.94
N GLU A 95 -9.36 -2.02 -16.44
CA GLU A 95 -8.12 -2.33 -17.18
C GLU A 95 -7.91 -1.38 -18.36
N ALA A 96 -8.94 -1.14 -19.17
CA ALA A 96 -8.83 -0.25 -20.34
C ALA A 96 -8.47 1.19 -19.95
N ILE A 97 -9.04 1.70 -18.86
CA ILE A 97 -8.76 3.04 -18.33
C ILE A 97 -7.32 3.10 -17.82
N LEU A 98 -6.93 2.17 -16.96
CA LEU A 98 -5.61 2.13 -16.35
C LEU A 98 -4.51 1.97 -17.40
N ARG A 99 -4.75 1.20 -18.47
CA ARG A 99 -3.82 1.09 -19.61
C ARG A 99 -3.64 2.41 -20.35
N LYS A 100 -4.73 3.14 -20.61
CA LYS A 100 -4.65 4.47 -21.23
C LYS A 100 -3.88 5.44 -20.34
N GLU A 101 -4.19 5.48 -19.05
CA GLU A 101 -3.52 6.37 -18.10
C GLU A 101 -2.04 6.05 -17.96
N LEU A 102 -1.67 4.76 -17.87
CA LEU A 102 -0.28 4.35 -17.82
C LEU A 102 0.47 4.72 -19.11
N ARG A 103 -0.16 4.60 -20.28
CA ARG A 103 0.44 5.03 -21.57
C ARG A 103 0.74 6.52 -21.55
N ALA A 104 -0.23 7.35 -21.14
CA ALA A 104 -0.05 8.80 -21.02
C ALA A 104 1.02 9.17 -19.98
N ALA A 105 1.07 8.46 -18.86
CA ALA A 105 2.10 8.64 -17.83
C ALA A 105 3.50 8.32 -18.36
N LYS A 106 3.67 7.22 -19.09
CA LYS A 106 4.95 6.84 -19.72
C LYS A 106 5.42 7.89 -20.73
N GLU A 107 4.51 8.42 -21.54
CA GLU A 107 4.82 9.51 -22.48
C GLU A 107 5.26 10.79 -21.75
N GLU A 108 4.60 11.14 -20.65
CA GLU A 108 4.97 12.29 -19.83
C GLU A 108 6.32 12.08 -19.12
N SER A 109 6.56 10.90 -18.55
CA SER A 109 7.85 10.51 -18.00
C SER A 109 8.97 10.65 -19.02
N ALA A 110 8.76 10.18 -20.26
CA ALA A 110 9.74 10.31 -21.33
C ALA A 110 10.03 11.78 -21.69
N LYS A 111 9.01 12.64 -21.72
CA LYS A 111 9.21 14.10 -21.92
C LYS A 111 10.03 14.71 -20.80
N ARG A 112 9.77 14.34 -19.54
CA ARG A 112 10.55 14.80 -18.40
C ARG A 112 12.02 14.39 -18.53
N VAL A 113 12.29 13.11 -18.83
CA VAL A 113 13.66 12.63 -19.08
C VAL A 113 14.35 13.40 -20.21
N ALA A 114 13.66 13.65 -21.32
CA ALA A 114 14.22 14.42 -22.45
C ALA A 114 14.51 15.89 -22.11
N ALA A 115 13.84 16.44 -21.09
CA ALA A 115 14.05 17.80 -20.60
C ALA A 115 15.11 17.88 -19.47
N ALA A 116 15.79 16.78 -19.15
CA ALA A 116 16.80 16.76 -18.10
C ALA A 116 17.99 17.70 -18.43
N PRO A 117 18.50 18.47 -17.44
CA PRO A 117 19.72 19.24 -17.60
C PRO A 117 20.92 18.35 -17.99
N GLN A 118 21.87 18.91 -18.74
CA GLN A 118 23.10 18.21 -19.12
C GLN A 118 24.09 18.19 -17.94
N GLY A 119 24.59 16.99 -17.58
CA GLY A 119 25.53 16.78 -16.48
C GLY A 119 24.88 16.30 -15.17
N ASP A 120 25.69 15.87 -14.22
CA ASP A 120 25.29 15.24 -12.93
C ASP A 120 25.38 16.18 -11.71
N GLY A 121 25.42 17.50 -11.97
CA GLY A 121 25.58 18.54 -10.94
C GLY A 121 24.30 18.93 -10.19
N ASP A 122 24.40 19.98 -9.36
CA ASP A 122 23.31 20.50 -8.53
C ASP A 122 22.01 20.81 -9.30
N GLU A 123 22.13 21.28 -10.55
CA GLU A 123 20.96 21.56 -11.40
C GLU A 123 20.20 20.29 -11.77
N TYR A 124 20.90 19.19 -12.04
CA TYR A 124 20.29 17.89 -12.31
C TYR A 124 19.55 17.37 -11.09
N TRP A 125 20.13 17.47 -9.89
CA TRP A 125 19.46 17.05 -8.65
C TRP A 125 18.23 17.90 -8.34
N LYS A 126 18.31 19.22 -8.51
CA LYS A 126 17.15 20.12 -8.34
C LYS A 126 16.04 19.78 -9.33
N TRP A 127 16.37 19.54 -10.60
CA TRP A 127 15.42 19.09 -11.60
C TRP A 127 14.79 17.74 -11.21
N ARG A 128 15.59 16.76 -10.80
CA ARG A 128 15.11 15.42 -10.46
C ARG A 128 14.15 15.41 -9.26
N ILE A 129 14.33 16.34 -8.31
CA ILE A 129 13.41 16.54 -7.18
C ILE A 129 12.12 17.23 -7.63
N ALA A 130 12.22 18.27 -8.46
CA ALA A 130 11.07 19.09 -8.85
C ALA A 130 10.23 18.51 -10.00
N ALA A 131 10.83 17.70 -10.86
CA ALA A 131 10.24 17.15 -12.07
C ALA A 131 10.62 15.67 -12.23
N SER A 132 10.44 14.90 -11.17
CA SER A 132 10.79 13.48 -11.14
C SER A 132 10.14 12.76 -12.32
N PRO A 133 10.90 12.06 -13.18
CA PRO A 133 10.33 11.30 -14.28
C PRO A 133 9.55 10.08 -13.81
N ARG A 134 9.63 9.70 -12.53
CA ARG A 134 8.89 8.58 -11.95
C ARG A 134 7.46 8.96 -11.55
N GLU A 135 7.28 10.21 -11.16
CA GLU A 135 6.03 10.73 -10.59
C GLU A 135 4.81 10.45 -11.47
N PRO A 136 4.83 10.68 -12.80
CA PRO A 136 3.65 10.38 -13.62
C PRO A 136 3.18 8.93 -13.54
N ILE A 137 4.10 7.97 -13.43
CA ILE A 137 3.77 6.55 -13.35
C ILE A 137 3.32 6.19 -11.94
N THR A 138 4.02 6.68 -10.90
CA THR A 138 3.62 6.43 -9.51
C THR A 138 2.25 7.03 -9.21
N ASP A 139 1.93 8.21 -9.74
CA ASP A 139 0.65 8.88 -9.53
C ASP A 139 -0.54 8.14 -10.16
N VAL A 140 -0.32 7.31 -11.19
CA VAL A 140 -1.38 6.45 -11.75
C VAL A 140 -1.64 5.27 -10.82
N VAL A 141 -0.59 4.66 -10.26
CA VAL A 141 -0.71 3.46 -9.42
C VAL A 141 -1.12 3.79 -7.99
N GLU A 142 -0.57 4.89 -7.45
CA GLU A 142 -0.70 5.28 -6.04
C GLU A 142 -1.78 6.37 -5.84
N ARG A 143 -2.59 6.66 -6.85
CA ARG A 143 -3.60 7.73 -6.81
C ARG A 143 -4.54 7.56 -5.61
N GLU A 144 -4.50 8.52 -4.71
CA GLU A 144 -5.42 8.58 -3.57
C GLU A 144 -6.78 9.16 -4.00
N ASN A 145 -7.85 8.77 -3.29
CA ASN A 145 -9.20 9.34 -3.41
C ASN A 145 -9.96 9.03 -4.72
N VAL A 146 -9.55 7.99 -5.43
CA VAL A 146 -10.34 7.39 -6.50
C VAL A 146 -10.40 5.90 -6.21
N TRP A 147 -11.54 5.26 -6.45
CA TRP A 147 -11.71 3.80 -6.41
C TRP A 147 -12.06 3.14 -5.05
N ASP A 148 -13.12 3.61 -4.39
CA ASP A 148 -13.59 3.04 -3.12
C ASP A 148 -14.09 1.59 -3.25
N THR A 149 -14.49 1.17 -4.44
CA THR A 149 -15.12 -0.15 -4.67
C THR A 149 -14.16 -1.26 -5.15
N LEU A 150 -12.89 -0.94 -5.45
CA LEU A 150 -11.99 -1.92 -6.07
C LEU A 150 -11.64 -3.10 -5.18
N GLU A 151 -11.43 -2.88 -3.88
CA GLU A 151 -11.15 -4.00 -2.97
C GLU A 151 -12.32 -4.99 -2.90
N ALA A 152 -13.57 -4.49 -2.96
CA ALA A 152 -14.76 -5.33 -3.00
C ALA A 152 -14.84 -6.14 -4.30
N LEU A 153 -14.56 -5.51 -5.44
CA LEU A 153 -14.52 -6.17 -6.75
C LEU A 153 -13.42 -7.25 -6.82
N ALA A 154 -12.22 -6.92 -6.32
CA ALA A 154 -11.08 -7.81 -6.20
C ALA A 154 -11.38 -9.03 -5.32
N ALA A 155 -12.03 -8.83 -4.17
CA ALA A 155 -12.44 -9.93 -3.29
C ALA A 155 -13.52 -10.82 -3.93
N ALA A 156 -14.45 -10.25 -4.69
CA ALA A 156 -15.52 -10.99 -5.34
C ALA A 156 -15.04 -11.87 -6.52
N ARG A 157 -14.02 -11.40 -7.26
CA ARG A 157 -13.49 -12.05 -8.47
C ARG A 157 -11.95 -12.02 -8.50
N PRO A 158 -11.26 -12.71 -7.58
CA PRO A 158 -9.82 -12.53 -7.40
C PRO A 158 -9.00 -12.95 -8.62
N GLU A 159 -9.31 -14.10 -9.24
CA GLU A 159 -8.56 -14.60 -10.40
C GLU A 159 -8.78 -13.72 -11.66
N PRO A 160 -10.02 -13.40 -12.11
CA PRO A 160 -10.22 -12.46 -13.21
C PRO A 160 -9.60 -11.07 -12.97
N PHE A 161 -9.62 -10.60 -11.71
CA PHE A 161 -9.03 -9.32 -11.35
C PHE A 161 -7.49 -9.34 -11.50
N LEU A 162 -6.83 -10.39 -11.02
CA LEU A 162 -5.39 -10.57 -11.17
C LEU A 162 -5.00 -10.77 -12.64
N ASP A 163 -5.74 -11.57 -13.40
CA ASP A 163 -5.47 -11.79 -14.83
C ASP A 163 -5.50 -10.49 -15.63
N ALA A 164 -6.41 -9.57 -15.28
CA ALA A 164 -6.53 -8.27 -15.93
C ALA A 164 -5.47 -7.26 -15.45
N LEU A 165 -5.31 -7.10 -14.13
CA LEU A 165 -4.50 -6.00 -13.59
C LEU A 165 -3.04 -6.36 -13.31
N TRP A 166 -2.70 -7.63 -13.08
CA TRP A 166 -1.31 -8.01 -12.81
C TRP A 166 -0.38 -7.68 -13.99
N PRO A 167 -0.71 -8.01 -15.25
CA PRO A 167 0.14 -7.64 -16.39
C PRO A 167 0.31 -6.12 -16.54
N TRP A 168 -0.73 -5.35 -16.23
CA TRP A 168 -0.66 -3.89 -16.22
C TRP A 168 0.25 -3.36 -15.11
N PHE A 169 0.18 -3.95 -13.90
CA PHE A 169 1.02 -3.58 -12.78
C PHE A 169 2.49 -3.92 -13.06
N THR A 170 2.77 -5.08 -13.65
CA THR A 170 4.11 -5.46 -14.11
C THR A 170 4.64 -4.49 -15.17
N GLU A 171 3.81 -4.03 -16.11
CA GLU A 171 4.21 -2.99 -17.08
C GLU A 171 4.60 -1.67 -16.38
N ALA A 172 3.87 -1.26 -15.34
CA ALA A 172 4.19 -0.07 -14.56
C ALA A 172 5.52 -0.23 -13.80
N MET A 173 5.75 -1.40 -13.19
CA MET A 173 7.02 -1.72 -12.51
C MET A 173 8.20 -1.74 -13.49
N SER A 174 8.04 -2.34 -14.67
CA SER A 174 9.05 -2.32 -15.74
C SER A 174 9.38 -0.89 -16.17
N ALA A 175 8.37 -0.06 -16.43
CA ALA A 175 8.58 1.33 -16.83
C ALA A 175 9.31 2.15 -15.75
N LEU A 176 9.07 1.88 -14.46
CA LEU A 176 9.81 2.49 -13.37
C LEU A 176 11.25 1.98 -13.27
N ALA A 177 11.48 0.69 -13.51
CA ALA A 177 12.82 0.10 -13.52
C ALA A 177 13.69 0.69 -14.65
N ASP A 178 13.11 0.90 -15.83
CA ASP A 178 13.79 1.56 -16.96
C ASP A 178 14.19 3.03 -16.65
N LEU A 179 13.52 3.68 -15.69
CA LEU A 179 13.89 5.02 -15.21
C LEU A 179 14.95 4.98 -14.09
N GLU A 180 15.20 3.81 -13.50
CA GLU A 180 16.21 3.58 -12.46
C GLU A 180 17.55 3.08 -13.04
N SER A 181 17.58 2.65 -14.31
CA SER A 181 18.67 1.87 -14.94
C SER A 181 20.02 2.58 -15.10
N ASP A 182 20.15 3.86 -14.70
CA ASP A 182 21.47 4.48 -14.49
C ASP A 182 22.21 3.89 -13.27
N ARG A 183 21.52 3.10 -12.44
CA ARG A 183 22.13 2.30 -11.38
C ARG A 183 22.64 1.00 -11.96
N GLU A 184 23.92 1.00 -12.36
CA GLU A 184 24.71 -0.21 -12.61
C GLU A 184 24.31 -1.29 -11.58
N GLY A 185 23.84 -2.43 -12.11
CA GLY A 185 23.06 -3.43 -11.41
C GLY A 185 23.51 -3.65 -9.97
N ASP A 186 22.63 -3.32 -9.03
CA ASP A 186 22.78 -3.70 -7.63
C ASP A 186 22.46 -5.20 -7.54
N PRO A 187 23.46 -6.10 -7.45
CA PRO A 187 23.21 -7.54 -7.46
C PRO A 187 22.47 -8.00 -6.20
N VAL A 188 22.31 -7.12 -5.22
CA VAL A 188 21.79 -7.42 -3.89
C VAL A 188 20.30 -7.07 -3.78
N ASN A 189 19.73 -6.32 -4.72
CA ASN A 189 18.38 -5.79 -4.61
C ASN A 189 17.52 -6.04 -5.86
N TYR A 190 16.21 -6.18 -5.64
CA TYR A 190 15.21 -6.11 -6.71
C TYR A 190 14.97 -4.65 -7.13
N PHE A 191 14.47 -4.46 -8.35
CA PHE A 191 14.09 -3.14 -8.88
C PHE A 191 12.91 -2.54 -8.09
N VAL A 192 12.78 -1.20 -8.14
CA VAL A 192 11.62 -0.48 -7.58
C VAL A 192 11.47 -0.69 -6.06
N ARG A 193 12.59 -0.81 -5.34
CA ARG A 193 12.62 -1.29 -3.94
C ARG A 193 11.71 -0.57 -2.95
N TYR A 194 11.58 0.75 -3.08
CA TYR A 194 10.86 1.59 -2.12
C TYR A 194 9.76 2.43 -2.79
N THR A 195 9.22 1.93 -3.89
CA THR A 195 8.15 2.57 -4.65
C THR A 195 7.06 1.54 -4.91
N LEU A 196 5.80 1.95 -5.03
CA LEU A 196 4.66 1.03 -5.08
C LEU A 196 4.59 0.19 -3.80
N ASP A 197 4.67 0.87 -2.65
CA ASP A 197 4.79 0.24 -1.34
C ASP A 197 3.45 -0.32 -0.86
N PHE A 198 3.26 -1.63 -1.00
CA PHE A 198 2.13 -2.33 -0.38
C PHE A 198 2.12 -2.10 1.13
N LYS A 199 0.99 -1.61 1.64
CA LYS A 199 0.75 -1.41 3.07
C LYS A 199 0.19 -2.68 3.69
N PHE A 200 0.87 -3.18 4.70
CA PHE A 200 0.45 -4.37 5.46
C PHE A 200 0.16 -3.93 6.89
N ALA A 201 -0.97 -4.38 7.44
CA ALA A 201 -1.43 -3.97 8.78
C ALA A 201 -0.40 -4.30 9.88
N GLU A 202 0.42 -5.32 9.65
CA GLU A 202 1.50 -5.79 10.52
C GLU A 202 2.80 -4.97 10.38
N GLU A 203 2.94 -4.15 9.32
CA GLU A 203 4.06 -3.22 9.09
C GLU A 203 3.76 -1.84 9.65
N ASP A 204 2.53 -1.37 9.49
CA ASP A 204 2.15 0.00 9.81
C ASP A 204 1.53 0.09 11.22
N ALA A 205 2.38 0.31 12.22
CA ALA A 205 2.02 0.42 13.63
C ALA A 205 1.14 1.67 13.93
N GLY A 206 -0.13 1.64 13.51
CA GLY A 206 -1.15 2.62 13.87
C GLY A 206 -1.22 3.88 13.01
N ARG A 207 -0.59 3.90 11.82
CA ARG A 207 -0.87 4.93 10.79
C ARG A 207 -2.12 4.55 9.99
N ASP A 208 -2.72 5.54 9.33
CA ASP A 208 -3.93 5.36 8.53
C ASP A 208 -3.74 4.21 7.53
N ARG A 209 -4.71 3.30 7.51
CA ARG A 209 -4.57 1.93 6.99
C ARG A 209 -4.88 1.80 5.50
N SER A 210 -5.41 2.86 4.88
CA SER A 210 -5.72 2.83 3.47
C SER A 210 -4.45 3.09 2.69
N GLY A 211 -3.79 2.02 2.26
CA GLY A 211 -2.84 2.13 1.16
C GLY A 211 -3.55 2.62 -0.12
N PRO A 212 -2.80 2.91 -1.19
CA PRO A 212 -3.41 3.32 -2.44
C PRO A 212 -4.43 2.28 -2.94
N PRO A 213 -5.64 2.68 -3.37
CA PRO A 213 -6.75 1.75 -3.65
C PRO A 213 -6.43 0.64 -4.64
N ILE A 214 -5.64 0.92 -5.68
CA ILE A 214 -5.22 -0.09 -6.68
C ILE A 214 -4.31 -1.14 -6.05
N LEU A 215 -3.31 -0.72 -5.27
CA LEU A 215 -2.42 -1.63 -4.54
C LEU A 215 -3.21 -2.42 -3.48
N GLY A 216 -4.13 -1.77 -2.79
CA GLY A 216 -5.07 -2.42 -1.87
C GLY A 216 -5.87 -3.52 -2.55
N ALA A 217 -6.45 -3.25 -3.71
CA ALA A 217 -7.25 -4.20 -4.47
C ALA A 217 -6.42 -5.39 -5.02
N ILE A 218 -5.23 -5.14 -5.58
CA ILE A 218 -4.32 -6.22 -6.02
C ILE A 218 -3.94 -7.13 -4.84
N ARG A 219 -3.62 -6.53 -3.68
CA ARG A 219 -3.35 -7.27 -2.45
C ARG A 219 -4.57 -8.10 -2.07
N VAL A 220 -5.76 -7.49 -1.94
CA VAL A 220 -6.99 -8.19 -1.56
C VAL A 220 -7.32 -9.34 -2.52
N ALA A 221 -7.17 -9.17 -3.83
CA ALA A 221 -7.38 -10.24 -4.80
C ALA A 221 -6.46 -11.43 -4.52
N LEU A 222 -5.16 -11.19 -4.32
CA LEU A 222 -4.18 -12.26 -4.08
C LEU A 222 -4.34 -12.91 -2.70
N GLU A 223 -4.63 -12.13 -1.65
CA GLU A 223 -4.96 -12.65 -0.32
C GLU A 223 -6.22 -13.53 -0.39
N THR A 224 -7.23 -13.12 -1.15
CA THR A 224 -8.48 -13.86 -1.30
C THR A 224 -8.27 -15.14 -2.10
N LEU A 225 -7.51 -15.10 -3.20
CA LEU A 225 -7.15 -16.30 -3.97
C LEU A 225 -6.42 -17.31 -3.07
N ALA A 226 -5.41 -16.87 -2.33
CA ALA A 226 -4.63 -17.74 -1.44
C ALA A 226 -5.44 -18.34 -0.28
N ARG A 227 -6.50 -17.66 0.19
CA ARG A 227 -7.37 -18.19 1.25
C ARG A 227 -8.47 -19.12 0.72
N SER A 228 -8.92 -18.91 -0.52
CA SER A 228 -10.05 -19.64 -1.11
C SER A 228 -9.62 -20.86 -1.92
N ASP A 229 -8.47 -20.79 -2.60
CA ASP A 229 -7.95 -21.85 -3.46
C ASP A 229 -6.41 -21.86 -3.47
N ALA A 230 -5.84 -22.69 -2.59
CA ALA A 230 -4.40 -22.80 -2.42
C ALA A 230 -3.70 -23.34 -3.68
N GLU A 231 -4.31 -24.27 -4.42
CA GLU A 231 -3.72 -24.84 -5.62
C GLU A 231 -3.57 -23.78 -6.71
N ARG A 232 -4.64 -23.02 -6.97
CA ARG A 232 -4.61 -21.91 -7.94
C ARG A 232 -3.65 -20.82 -7.53
N PHE A 233 -3.63 -20.43 -6.25
CA PHE A 233 -2.65 -19.46 -5.76
C PHE A 233 -1.21 -19.93 -5.98
N LEU A 234 -0.88 -21.18 -5.65
CA LEU A 234 0.47 -21.71 -5.81
C LEU A 234 0.88 -21.81 -7.29
N ALA A 235 -0.05 -22.17 -8.17
CA ALA A 235 0.18 -22.15 -9.61
C ALA A 235 0.42 -20.73 -10.13
N TRP A 236 -0.40 -19.77 -9.69
CA TRP A 236 -0.24 -18.36 -10.02
C TRP A 236 1.10 -17.81 -9.51
N LEU A 237 1.49 -18.12 -8.27
CA LEU A 237 2.77 -17.71 -7.70
C LEU A 237 3.94 -18.29 -8.49
N ALA A 238 3.88 -19.57 -8.87
CA ALA A 238 4.95 -20.20 -9.66
C ALA A 238 5.14 -19.53 -11.03
N ALA A 239 4.08 -18.99 -11.63
CA ALA A 239 4.16 -18.26 -12.90
C ALA A 239 4.80 -16.86 -12.77
N HIS A 240 4.77 -16.25 -11.58
CA HIS A 240 5.17 -14.85 -11.37
C HIS A 240 6.35 -14.68 -10.38
N GLU A 241 6.78 -15.71 -9.66
CA GLU A 241 7.82 -15.58 -8.62
C GLU A 241 9.21 -15.21 -9.15
N SER A 242 9.44 -15.33 -10.46
CA SER A 242 10.66 -14.92 -11.13
C SER A 242 10.69 -13.43 -11.48
N GLU A 243 9.64 -12.68 -11.15
CA GLU A 243 9.62 -11.23 -11.37
C GLU A 243 10.70 -10.52 -10.56
N GLU A 244 11.38 -9.57 -11.21
CA GLU A 244 12.58 -8.90 -10.67
C GLU A 244 12.23 -7.64 -9.85
N PHE A 245 10.98 -7.51 -9.39
CA PHE A 245 10.46 -6.31 -8.74
C PHE A 245 10.20 -6.51 -7.25
N ALA A 246 10.72 -5.60 -6.42
CA ALA A 246 10.57 -5.70 -4.97
C ALA A 246 9.11 -5.64 -4.48
N PRO A 247 8.21 -4.81 -5.06
CA PRO A 247 6.80 -4.79 -4.66
C PRO A 247 6.11 -6.15 -4.84
N ALA A 248 6.34 -6.81 -5.97
CA ALA A 248 5.83 -8.14 -6.25
C ALA A 248 6.37 -9.17 -5.24
N GLN A 249 7.69 -9.23 -5.06
CA GLN A 249 8.32 -10.17 -4.12
C GLN A 249 7.86 -9.96 -2.68
N ARG A 250 7.66 -8.70 -2.25
CA ARG A 250 7.08 -8.38 -0.93
C ARG A 250 5.63 -8.84 -0.80
N LEU A 251 4.81 -8.62 -1.82
CA LEU A 251 3.43 -9.11 -1.82
C LEU A 251 3.39 -10.64 -1.73
N PHE A 252 4.25 -11.35 -2.48
CA PHE A 252 4.33 -12.81 -2.42
C PHE A 252 4.73 -13.31 -1.03
N ALA A 253 5.74 -12.68 -0.43
CA ALA A 253 6.17 -13.01 0.92
C ALA A 253 5.07 -12.75 1.97
N HIS A 254 4.32 -11.66 1.83
CA HIS A 254 3.18 -11.36 2.67
C HIS A 254 2.09 -12.43 2.55
N VAL A 255 1.65 -12.76 1.32
CA VAL A 255 0.56 -13.72 1.11
C VAL A 255 0.92 -15.13 1.59
N LEU A 256 2.17 -15.58 1.37
CA LEU A 256 2.67 -16.85 1.91
C LEU A 256 2.62 -16.91 3.45
N SER A 257 2.66 -15.76 4.13
CA SER A 257 2.61 -15.71 5.60
C SER A 257 1.19 -15.84 6.19
N LEU A 258 0.14 -15.76 5.36
CA LEU A 258 -1.26 -15.74 5.82
C LEU A 258 -1.77 -17.09 6.32
N SER A 259 -1.31 -18.18 5.71
CA SER A 259 -1.66 -19.56 6.06
C SER A 259 -0.39 -20.39 6.27
N PRO A 260 0.33 -20.16 7.38
CA PRO A 260 1.66 -20.74 7.58
C PRO A 260 1.66 -22.25 7.73
N GLN A 261 0.52 -22.88 7.98
CA GLN A 261 0.39 -24.35 8.01
C GLN A 261 0.38 -24.93 6.60
N ASP A 262 -0.31 -24.26 5.68
CA ASP A 262 -0.49 -24.71 4.29
C ASP A 262 0.71 -24.31 3.41
N TYR A 263 1.37 -23.20 3.74
CA TYR A 263 2.43 -22.63 2.90
C TYR A 263 3.84 -22.75 3.48
N ALA A 264 4.05 -23.45 4.59
CA ALA A 264 5.35 -23.52 5.28
C ALA A 264 6.51 -23.92 4.36
N GLU A 265 6.37 -25.06 3.68
CA GLU A 265 7.39 -25.61 2.77
C GLU A 265 7.58 -24.69 1.56
N ARG A 266 6.49 -24.12 1.02
CA ARG A 266 6.57 -23.18 -0.10
C ARG A 266 7.31 -21.90 0.30
N ALA A 267 7.05 -21.38 1.49
CA ALA A 267 7.71 -20.20 2.05
C ALA A 267 9.20 -20.45 2.28
N HIS A 268 9.58 -21.64 2.76
CA HIS A 268 10.98 -22.05 2.86
C HIS A 268 11.66 -22.01 1.49
N ARG A 269 11.12 -22.73 0.50
CA ARG A 269 11.65 -22.76 -0.87
C ARG A 269 11.73 -21.37 -1.50
N PHE A 270 10.71 -20.54 -1.30
CA PHE A 270 10.70 -19.16 -1.75
C PHE A 270 11.88 -18.38 -1.16
N LEU A 271 12.03 -18.37 0.16
CA LEU A 271 13.14 -17.62 0.81
C LEU A 271 14.52 -18.15 0.44
N THR A 272 14.70 -19.47 0.33
CA THR A 272 16.02 -20.06 0.03
C THR A 272 16.38 -20.01 -1.45
N GLY A 273 15.40 -19.80 -2.34
CA GLY A 273 15.60 -19.78 -3.79
C GLY A 273 16.34 -18.55 -4.31
N ASP A 274 16.30 -17.42 -3.57
CA ASP A 274 16.97 -16.18 -3.96
C ASP A 274 17.35 -15.37 -2.71
N GLN A 275 18.64 -15.10 -2.51
CA GLN A 275 19.14 -14.38 -1.34
C GLN A 275 18.65 -12.93 -1.25
N ARG A 276 18.24 -12.33 -2.38
CA ARG A 276 17.63 -10.98 -2.39
C ARG A 276 16.32 -10.96 -1.60
N ARG A 277 15.67 -12.12 -1.43
CA ARG A 277 14.43 -12.27 -0.64
C ARG A 277 14.65 -12.14 0.87
N PHE A 278 15.90 -12.04 1.34
CA PHE A 278 16.22 -11.69 2.73
C PHE A 278 16.02 -10.19 3.03
N LEU A 279 15.87 -9.40 1.97
CA LEU A 279 15.80 -7.94 1.99
C LEU A 279 14.43 -7.41 1.54
N LEU A 280 13.38 -8.21 1.73
CA LEU A 280 11.99 -7.81 1.52
C LEU A 280 11.49 -7.08 2.76
N GLY A 281 11.19 -5.80 2.59
CA GLY A 281 10.71 -4.90 3.63
C GLY A 281 10.57 -3.47 3.12
N ASN A 282 10.11 -2.58 3.98
CA ASN A 282 9.89 -1.17 3.66
C ASN A 282 11.13 -0.30 4.01
N HIS A 283 10.98 1.02 3.90
CA HIS A 283 12.06 1.97 4.20
C HIS A 283 12.47 2.00 5.69
N GLU A 284 11.55 1.68 6.60
CA GLU A 284 11.81 1.65 8.05
C GLU A 284 12.50 0.35 8.47
N ASP A 285 12.13 -0.77 7.84
CA ASP A 285 12.68 -2.10 8.07
C ASP A 285 12.84 -2.88 6.77
N ARG A 286 14.06 -2.83 6.24
CA ARG A 286 14.47 -3.43 4.96
C ARG A 286 14.31 -4.95 4.86
N SER A 287 14.08 -5.63 5.98
CA SER A 287 13.90 -7.10 6.01
C SER A 287 12.58 -7.48 6.69
N GLY A 288 11.72 -6.50 7.00
CA GLY A 288 10.52 -6.70 7.80
C GLY A 288 9.62 -7.80 7.27
N THR A 289 9.24 -7.70 5.99
CA THR A 289 8.35 -8.68 5.33
C THR A 289 8.96 -10.08 5.35
N SER A 290 10.26 -10.18 5.08
CA SER A 290 11.02 -11.45 5.13
C SER A 290 10.97 -12.06 6.54
N LYS A 291 11.22 -11.24 7.56
CA LYS A 291 11.26 -11.67 8.96
C LYS A 291 9.91 -12.17 9.45
N ARG A 292 8.79 -11.55 9.08
CA ARG A 292 7.47 -12.12 9.44
C ARG A 292 7.14 -13.38 8.66
N LEU A 293 7.53 -13.49 7.38
CA LEU A 293 7.36 -14.76 6.66
C LEU A 293 8.09 -15.90 7.39
N VAL A 294 9.34 -15.66 7.80
CA VAL A 294 10.11 -16.59 8.64
C VAL A 294 9.37 -16.87 9.95
N ALA A 295 8.99 -15.83 10.70
CA ALA A 295 8.36 -16.00 12.01
C ALA A 295 7.01 -16.75 11.94
N ALA A 296 6.24 -16.55 10.87
CA ALA A 296 4.96 -17.22 10.64
C ALA A 296 5.17 -18.68 10.23
N SER A 297 6.09 -18.95 9.31
CA SER A 297 6.22 -20.27 8.64
C SER A 297 7.14 -21.24 9.36
N SER A 298 8.22 -20.74 9.99
CA SER A 298 9.25 -21.56 10.60
C SER A 298 8.82 -22.46 11.76
N PRO A 299 7.75 -22.18 12.53
CA PRO A 299 7.19 -23.16 13.46
C PRO A 299 6.79 -24.48 12.77
N ASN A 300 6.40 -24.44 11.50
CA ASN A 300 5.95 -25.60 10.72
C ASN A 300 7.05 -26.22 9.83
N TRP A 301 8.27 -25.66 9.82
CA TRP A 301 9.39 -26.25 9.09
C TRP A 301 9.93 -27.49 9.80
N SER A 302 10.44 -28.46 9.05
CA SER A 302 11.22 -29.58 9.57
C SER A 302 12.56 -29.11 10.17
N ASP A 303 13.18 -29.94 11.01
CA ASP A 303 14.50 -29.61 11.58
C ASP A 303 15.58 -29.46 10.49
N ALA A 304 15.45 -30.22 9.39
CA ALA A 304 16.33 -30.12 8.23
C ALA A 304 16.19 -28.76 7.52
N GLU A 305 14.96 -28.28 7.33
CA GLU A 305 14.69 -26.96 6.74
C GLU A 305 15.20 -25.82 7.62
N ILE A 306 15.02 -25.92 8.94
CA ILE A 306 15.57 -24.96 9.92
C ILE A 306 17.10 -24.94 9.83
N ALA A 307 17.75 -26.10 9.85
CA ALA A 307 19.20 -26.19 9.77
C ALA A 307 19.74 -25.63 8.44
N ALA A 308 19.09 -25.94 7.32
CA ALA A 308 19.44 -25.41 6.01
C ALA A 308 19.29 -23.89 5.94
N PHE A 309 18.19 -23.34 6.47
CA PHE A 309 17.97 -21.89 6.51
C PHE A 309 19.01 -21.19 7.40
N VAL A 310 19.30 -21.73 8.59
CA VAL A 310 20.34 -21.20 9.48
C VAL A 310 21.72 -21.19 8.81
N ALA A 311 22.09 -22.27 8.13
CA ALA A 311 23.35 -22.35 7.38
C ALA A 311 23.41 -21.27 6.28
N LEU A 312 22.32 -21.08 5.55
CA LEU A 312 22.22 -20.07 4.49
C LEU A 312 22.34 -18.64 5.04
N ILE A 313 21.67 -18.32 6.15
CA ILE A 313 21.79 -17.00 6.80
C ILE A 313 23.20 -16.78 7.37
N ASN A 314 23.86 -17.83 7.86
CA ASN A 314 25.24 -17.70 8.32
C ASN A 314 26.24 -17.47 7.18
N ALA A 315 25.97 -18.06 6.01
CA ALA A 315 26.77 -17.86 4.79
C ALA A 315 26.45 -16.56 4.04
N TYR A 316 25.36 -15.86 4.39
CA TYR A 316 24.95 -14.63 3.72
C TYR A 316 25.99 -13.51 3.89
N ALA A 317 26.68 -13.20 2.79
CA ALA A 317 27.74 -12.21 2.70
C ALA A 317 27.71 -11.55 1.30
N PRO A 318 26.71 -10.70 1.01
CA PRO A 318 26.65 -10.02 -0.27
C PRO A 318 27.87 -9.12 -0.48
N PRO A 319 28.34 -8.93 -1.73
CA PRO A 319 29.45 -8.04 -2.01
C PRO A 319 29.08 -6.59 -1.65
N PRO A 320 30.01 -5.81 -1.08
CA PRO A 320 29.79 -4.39 -0.84
C PRO A 320 29.65 -3.62 -2.16
N TYR A 321 28.97 -2.48 -2.09
CA TYR A 321 28.88 -1.57 -3.23
C TYR A 321 30.26 -1.11 -3.70
N PRO A 322 30.44 -0.88 -5.03
CA PRO A 322 31.67 -0.30 -5.54
C PRO A 322 31.89 1.09 -4.93
N ASN A 323 33.15 1.51 -4.83
CA ASN A 323 33.57 2.85 -4.39
C ASN A 323 33.21 3.26 -2.94
N LEU A 324 32.80 2.32 -2.09
CA LEU A 324 32.66 2.61 -0.66
C LEU A 324 34.02 2.88 -0.01
N ASP A 325 34.10 3.93 0.79
CA ASP A 325 35.24 4.20 1.67
C ASP A 325 35.25 3.24 2.88
N ALA A 326 36.20 3.43 3.80
CA ALA A 326 36.32 2.55 4.97
C ALA A 326 35.08 2.61 5.88
N GLU A 327 34.47 3.78 6.04
CA GLU A 327 33.28 3.98 6.85
C GLU A 327 32.04 3.34 6.21
N GLY A 328 31.84 3.56 4.91
CA GLY A 328 30.77 2.96 4.12
C GLY A 328 30.86 1.43 4.09
N ARG A 329 32.06 0.86 3.96
CA ARG A 329 32.25 -0.60 4.07
C ARG A 329 31.88 -1.13 5.46
N ARG A 330 32.24 -0.42 6.52
CA ARG A 330 31.85 -0.78 7.89
C ARG A 330 30.34 -0.72 8.08
N HIS A 331 29.69 0.35 7.61
CA HIS A 331 28.23 0.50 7.68
C HIS A 331 27.50 -0.60 6.90
N PHE A 332 28.01 -0.97 5.72
CA PHE A 332 27.50 -2.08 4.94
C PHE A 332 27.62 -3.41 5.71
N GLN A 333 28.78 -3.70 6.30
CA GLN A 333 28.97 -4.91 7.12
C GLN A 333 28.06 -4.95 8.34
N ASP A 334 27.89 -3.82 9.04
CA ASP A 334 26.95 -3.73 10.16
C ASP A 334 25.50 -3.95 9.67
N THR A 335 25.14 -3.46 8.48
CA THR A 335 23.83 -3.71 7.85
C THR A 335 23.61 -5.20 7.57
N VAL A 336 24.59 -5.89 6.96
CA VAL A 336 24.53 -7.35 6.73
C VAL A 336 24.34 -8.11 8.04
N ARG A 337 25.04 -7.71 9.11
CA ARG A 337 24.90 -8.31 10.43
C ARG A 337 23.52 -8.09 11.04
N ILE A 338 22.95 -6.89 10.89
CA ILE A 338 21.58 -6.59 11.35
C ILE A 338 20.55 -7.46 10.60
N ILE A 339 20.72 -7.67 9.29
CA ILE A 339 19.83 -8.53 8.49
C ILE A 339 19.90 -9.98 8.99
N ARG A 340 21.13 -10.52 9.11
CA ARG A 340 21.35 -11.89 9.63
C ARG A 340 20.73 -12.05 11.03
N LEU A 341 20.99 -11.08 11.91
CA LEU A 341 20.44 -11.06 13.26
C LEU A 341 18.91 -11.07 13.25
N GLY A 342 18.28 -10.23 12.43
CA GLY A 342 16.83 -10.13 12.33
C GLY A 342 16.20 -11.44 11.86
N LEU A 343 16.76 -12.08 10.83
CA LEU A 343 16.24 -13.33 10.28
C LEU A 343 16.46 -14.52 11.22
N LEU A 344 17.62 -14.62 11.88
CA LEU A 344 17.86 -15.64 12.89
C LEU A 344 16.97 -15.43 14.12
N SER A 345 16.72 -14.18 14.52
CA SER A 345 15.84 -13.85 15.65
C SER A 345 14.36 -14.14 15.35
N ALA A 346 13.97 -14.26 14.08
CA ALA A 346 12.61 -14.61 13.68
C ALA A 346 12.31 -16.11 13.80
N LEU A 347 13.33 -16.97 13.89
CA LEU A 347 13.17 -18.40 14.09
C LEU A 347 12.71 -18.76 15.52
N PRO A 348 12.09 -19.93 15.74
CA PRO A 348 11.78 -20.41 17.08
C PRO A 348 13.06 -20.59 17.88
N ALA A 349 13.18 -19.86 18.99
CA ALA A 349 14.43 -19.79 19.75
C ALA A 349 14.90 -21.15 20.27
N ASP A 350 13.97 -22.03 20.61
CA ASP A 350 14.17 -23.41 21.04
C ASP A 350 14.73 -24.31 19.94
N ARG A 351 14.45 -23.99 18.66
CA ARG A 351 14.93 -24.74 17.49
C ARG A 351 16.21 -24.20 16.86
N LEU A 352 16.72 -23.06 17.36
CA LEU A 352 18.03 -22.54 16.96
C LEU A 352 19.17 -23.41 17.52
N PRO A 353 20.19 -23.76 16.70
CA PRO A 353 21.42 -24.36 17.18
C PRO A 353 22.08 -23.50 18.27
N ALA A 354 22.72 -24.12 19.25
CA ALA A 354 23.30 -23.43 20.41
C ALA A 354 24.29 -22.32 20.02
N GLU A 355 25.11 -22.56 19.00
CA GLU A 355 26.06 -21.58 18.47
C GLU A 355 25.34 -20.36 17.87
N SER A 356 24.32 -20.58 17.04
CA SER A 356 23.52 -19.50 16.44
C SER A 356 22.73 -18.73 17.48
N ARG A 357 22.21 -19.41 18.51
CA ARG A 357 21.54 -18.76 19.65
C ARG A 357 22.49 -17.84 20.41
N ARG A 358 23.73 -18.27 20.65
CA ARG A 358 24.77 -17.44 21.28
C ARG A 358 25.11 -16.22 20.42
N LEU A 359 25.30 -16.41 19.11
CA LEU A 359 25.56 -15.32 18.18
C LEU A 359 24.43 -14.28 18.19
N VAL A 360 23.17 -14.73 18.17
CA VAL A 360 22.00 -13.83 18.26
C VAL A 360 22.03 -12.99 19.54
N LEU A 361 22.31 -13.59 20.70
CA LEU A 361 22.39 -12.86 21.97
C LEU A 361 23.53 -11.84 22.01
N GLU A 362 24.69 -12.18 21.45
CA GLU A 362 25.85 -11.28 21.37
C GLU A 362 25.56 -10.10 20.43
N GLU A 363 24.98 -10.37 19.26
CA GLU A 363 24.63 -9.34 18.26
C GLU A 363 23.45 -8.46 18.71
N GLN A 364 22.46 -8.98 19.43
CA GLN A 364 21.37 -8.19 20.02
C GLN A 364 21.88 -7.14 21.01
N ARG A 365 22.92 -7.45 21.79
CA ARG A 365 23.55 -6.47 22.70
C ARG A 365 24.24 -5.34 21.94
N ARG A 366 24.83 -5.65 20.78
CA ARG A 366 25.48 -4.68 19.89
C ARG A 366 24.47 -3.84 19.12
N PHE A 367 23.35 -4.44 18.71
CA PHE A 367 22.32 -3.83 17.88
C PHE A 367 20.93 -3.90 18.54
N PRO A 368 20.68 -3.15 19.63
CA PRO A 368 19.47 -3.27 20.45
C PRO A 368 18.16 -2.83 19.75
N ARG A 369 18.22 -2.20 18.58
CA ARG A 369 17.06 -1.76 17.79
C ARG A 369 16.80 -2.61 16.52
N SER A 370 17.50 -3.74 16.38
CA SER A 370 17.37 -4.64 15.24
C SER A 370 16.11 -5.53 15.27
N ASP A 371 15.37 -5.49 16.39
CA ASP A 371 14.13 -6.25 16.64
C ASP A 371 12.88 -5.66 15.97
N ARG A 372 12.98 -4.48 15.34
CA ARG A 372 11.89 -3.87 14.58
C ARG A 372 11.36 -4.89 13.55
N GLY A 373 10.04 -5.09 13.50
CA GLY A 373 9.37 -6.02 12.59
C GLY A 373 9.24 -7.49 13.03
N VAL A 374 9.96 -7.96 14.08
CA VAL A 374 9.87 -9.36 14.58
C VAL A 374 8.97 -9.50 15.81
N ARG A 375 8.53 -8.38 16.41
CA ARG A 375 7.70 -8.41 17.62
C ARG A 375 6.43 -9.22 17.37
N ARG A 376 6.41 -10.45 17.92
CA ARG A 376 5.23 -11.32 17.99
C ARG A 376 4.01 -10.49 18.36
N GLN A 377 2.88 -10.79 17.72
CA GLN A 377 1.56 -10.29 18.09
C GLN A 377 1.38 -10.36 19.60
N GLY A 378 1.41 -9.17 20.18
CA GLY A 378 1.23 -8.85 21.58
C GLY A 378 1.27 -7.34 21.58
N ALA A 379 0.09 -6.72 21.64
CA ALA A 379 -0.15 -5.30 21.41
C ALA A 379 0.99 -4.40 21.96
N SER A 380 1.94 -4.02 21.09
CA SER A 380 2.89 -2.97 21.40
C SER A 380 2.23 -1.66 21.01
N TRP A 381 1.39 -1.19 21.93
CA TRP A 381 0.87 0.17 21.92
C TRP A 381 2.04 1.14 21.89
N ILE A 382 2.13 1.97 20.85
CA ILE A 382 3.00 3.15 20.84
C ILE A 382 2.44 4.08 21.92
N GLY A 383 3.14 4.14 23.05
CA GLY A 383 2.74 4.94 24.21
C GLY A 383 2.74 6.43 23.90
N SER A 384 1.69 7.12 24.36
CA SER A 384 1.63 8.58 24.48
C SER A 384 2.86 9.11 25.26
N PRO A 385 3.37 10.33 24.96
CA PRO A 385 4.47 10.95 25.73
C PRO A 385 4.18 11.07 27.23
N ILE A 386 2.89 11.00 27.62
CA ILE A 386 2.45 10.79 29.00
C ILE A 386 1.41 9.67 29.00
N SER A 387 1.69 8.57 29.69
CA SER A 387 0.75 7.46 29.89
C SER A 387 -0.38 7.82 30.88
N ALA A 388 -1.51 7.10 30.83
CA ALA A 388 -2.59 7.28 31.79
C ALA A 388 -2.14 7.09 33.26
N GLU A 389 -1.17 6.20 33.50
CA GLU A 389 -0.56 6.03 34.82
C GLU A 389 0.25 7.24 35.28
N GLN A 390 0.97 7.90 34.35
CA GLN A 390 1.68 9.14 34.65
C GLN A 390 0.70 10.29 34.89
N LEU A 391 -0.40 10.40 34.13
CA LEU A 391 -1.48 11.37 34.39
C LEU A 391 -2.10 11.17 35.78
N ARG A 392 -2.25 9.93 36.23
CA ARG A 392 -2.76 9.63 37.58
C ARG A 392 -1.84 10.16 38.68
N LYS A 393 -0.52 10.13 38.45
CA LYS A 393 0.51 10.56 39.42
C LYS A 393 0.91 12.05 39.29
N ALA A 394 0.65 12.68 38.14
CA ALA A 394 0.96 14.08 37.88
C ALA A 394 0.07 15.02 38.69
N ARG A 395 0.48 16.28 38.89
CA ARG A 395 -0.38 17.31 39.51
C ARG A 395 -1.33 17.89 38.46
N ASP A 396 -2.47 18.41 38.90
CA ASP A 396 -3.50 18.91 37.99
C ASP A 396 -2.98 20.04 37.07
N GLU A 397 -2.12 20.91 37.58
CA GLU A 397 -1.45 21.98 36.82
C GLU A 397 -0.50 21.44 35.75
N ASP A 398 0.22 20.34 36.02
CA ASP A 398 1.15 19.72 35.08
C ASP A 398 0.38 19.09 33.90
N ILE A 399 -0.81 18.54 34.16
CA ILE A 399 -1.70 17.98 33.14
C ILE A 399 -2.27 19.09 32.24
N ILE A 400 -2.69 20.21 32.83
CA ILE A 400 -3.19 21.37 32.07
C ILE A 400 -2.07 21.98 31.21
N ASN A 401 -0.85 22.09 31.76
CA ASN A 401 0.31 22.59 31.01
C ASN A 401 0.71 21.66 29.86
N ALA A 402 0.60 20.33 30.00
CA ALA A 402 0.84 19.41 28.90
C ALA A 402 -0.08 19.66 27.68
N PHE A 403 -1.36 19.99 27.92
CA PHE A 403 -2.28 20.38 26.84
C PHE A 403 -1.96 21.78 26.26
N ARG A 404 -1.33 22.68 27.04
CA ARG A 404 -0.83 23.97 26.54
C ARG A 404 0.42 23.84 25.69
N GLU A 405 1.29 22.88 26.01
CA GLU A 405 2.53 22.60 25.26
C GLU A 405 2.25 21.84 23.97
N VAL A 406 1.19 21.03 23.93
CA VAL A 406 0.71 20.36 22.71
C VAL A 406 -0.74 20.76 22.38
N PRO A 407 -0.98 22.01 21.91
CA PRO A 407 -2.31 22.48 21.55
C PRO A 407 -2.98 21.65 20.46
N ASP A 408 -4.31 21.76 20.37
CA ASP A 408 -5.15 20.96 19.47
C ASP A 408 -4.77 21.10 17.98
N LYS A 409 -4.14 22.21 17.58
CA LYS A 409 -3.68 22.47 16.20
C LYS A 409 -2.56 21.55 15.72
N TYR A 410 -1.90 20.80 16.62
CA TYR A 410 -0.77 19.94 16.28
C TYR A 410 -1.16 18.46 16.12
N ASP A 411 -2.45 18.10 16.09
CA ASP A 411 -2.96 16.77 15.72
C ASP A 411 -2.11 15.59 16.18
N TRP A 412 -1.31 15.02 15.28
CA TRP A 412 -0.42 13.87 15.53
C TRP A 412 1.03 14.25 15.83
N ASP A 413 1.42 15.49 15.57
CA ASP A 413 2.78 15.99 15.68
C ASP A 413 3.01 16.77 16.98
N HIS A 414 4.25 16.79 17.47
CA HIS A 414 4.63 17.61 18.61
C HIS A 414 5.39 18.86 18.14
N PRO A 415 5.02 20.07 18.61
CA PRO A 415 5.54 21.33 18.06
C PRO A 415 7.06 21.48 18.08
N ASN A 416 7.70 20.90 19.10
CA ASN A 416 9.14 21.08 19.34
C ASN A 416 9.95 19.77 19.29
N ARG A 417 9.33 18.61 19.00
CA ARG A 417 9.99 17.30 19.10
C ARG A 417 9.50 16.34 18.02
N MET A 418 10.39 16.01 17.09
CA MET A 418 10.10 15.20 15.89
C MET A 418 9.77 13.72 16.16
N ILE A 419 9.88 13.25 17.42
CA ILE A 419 9.74 11.82 17.80
C ILE A 419 8.76 11.64 18.98
N GLU A 420 7.94 12.65 19.28
CA GLU A 420 6.91 12.58 20.34
C GLU A 420 5.52 12.83 19.76
N GLY A 421 4.53 12.21 20.39
CA GLY A 421 3.15 12.23 19.92
C GLY A 421 2.40 13.52 20.15
N GLY A 422 1.55 13.91 19.19
CA GLY A 422 0.73 15.11 19.24
C GLY A 422 -0.49 15.04 20.17
N ASN A 423 -1.35 16.06 20.09
CA ASN A 423 -2.50 16.27 20.96
C ASN A 423 -3.51 15.10 20.93
N ILE A 424 -3.61 14.37 19.81
CA ILE A 424 -4.49 13.20 19.68
C ILE A 424 -4.05 12.07 20.63
N GLN A 425 -2.74 11.83 20.77
CA GLN A 425 -2.22 10.80 21.66
C GLN A 425 -2.36 11.21 23.14
N LEU A 426 -2.12 12.48 23.46
CA LEU A 426 -2.35 13.04 24.79
C LEU A 426 -3.84 12.97 25.19
N SER A 427 -4.75 13.28 24.27
CA SER A 427 -6.20 13.21 24.49
C SER A 427 -6.69 11.78 24.71
N ARG A 428 -6.11 10.79 24.02
CA ARG A 428 -6.42 9.37 24.24
C ARG A 428 -5.93 8.88 25.60
N ALA A 429 -4.72 9.26 26.02
CA ALA A 429 -4.22 8.96 27.37
C ALA A 429 -5.08 9.61 28.45
N PHE A 430 -5.56 10.83 28.22
CA PHE A 430 -6.49 11.52 29.11
C PHE A 430 -7.87 10.84 29.17
N ALA A 431 -8.35 10.28 28.05
CA ALA A 431 -9.59 9.50 28.00
C ALA A 431 -9.50 8.21 28.85
N GLU A 432 -8.38 7.48 28.78
CA GLU A 432 -8.14 6.30 29.61
C GLU A 432 -8.00 6.67 31.10
N PHE A 433 -7.31 7.77 31.41
CA PHE A 433 -7.29 8.33 32.77
C PHE A 433 -8.71 8.66 33.27
N ALA A 434 -9.54 9.28 32.44
CA ALA A 434 -10.91 9.68 32.79
C ALA A 434 -11.84 8.49 33.08
N LYS A 435 -11.58 7.31 32.53
CA LYS A 435 -12.30 6.07 32.88
C LYS A 435 -11.99 5.60 34.30
N THR A 436 -10.79 5.88 34.79
CA THR A 436 -10.31 5.43 36.12
C THR A 436 -10.51 6.47 37.22
N ASP A 437 -10.49 7.77 36.91
CA ASP A 437 -10.73 8.87 37.85
C ASP A 437 -11.63 9.96 37.23
N PRO A 438 -12.94 9.67 37.06
CA PRO A 438 -13.86 10.55 36.34
C PRO A 438 -14.11 11.89 37.04
N GLN A 439 -14.04 11.93 38.39
CA GLN A 439 -14.25 13.17 39.15
C GLN A 439 -13.08 14.15 38.97
N ARG A 440 -11.85 13.63 38.96
CA ARG A 440 -10.67 14.45 38.73
C ARG A 440 -10.56 14.89 37.28
N ALA A 441 -10.87 14.01 36.33
CA ALA A 441 -10.97 14.38 34.91
C ALA A 441 -12.00 15.50 34.68
N ALA A 442 -13.17 15.45 35.34
CA ALA A 442 -14.19 16.49 35.26
C ALA A 442 -13.72 17.85 35.81
N ARG A 443 -12.85 17.87 36.83
CA ARG A 443 -12.21 19.11 37.33
C ARG A 443 -11.20 19.66 36.34
N LEU A 444 -10.34 18.79 35.78
CA LEU A 444 -9.32 19.17 34.79
C LEU A 444 -9.93 19.74 33.50
N ILE A 445 -11.03 19.13 33.03
CA ILE A 445 -11.80 19.59 31.87
C ILE A 445 -12.28 21.04 32.02
N ARG A 446 -12.56 21.51 33.25
CA ARG A 446 -12.96 22.91 33.49
C ARG A 446 -11.82 23.90 33.29
N GLY A 447 -10.56 23.45 33.39
CA GLY A 447 -9.35 24.24 33.19
C GLY A 447 -8.82 24.26 31.75
N PHE A 448 -9.41 23.50 30.82
CA PHE A 448 -9.08 23.58 29.39
C PHE A 448 -9.68 24.86 28.77
N GLU A 449 -9.21 25.31 27.62
CA GLU A 449 -9.72 26.50 26.94
C GLU A 449 -10.00 26.19 25.46
N PRO A 450 -10.79 27.00 24.72
CA PRO A 450 -11.01 26.75 23.29
C PRO A 450 -9.71 26.75 22.46
N SER A 451 -8.66 27.41 22.96
CA SER A 451 -7.33 27.46 22.37
C SER A 451 -6.47 26.20 22.64
N PHE A 452 -6.81 25.38 23.64
CA PHE A 452 -6.12 24.12 23.96
C PHE A 452 -7.00 23.16 24.81
N GLY A 453 -7.03 21.88 24.44
CA GLY A 453 -7.72 20.85 25.23
C GLY A 453 -9.17 20.61 24.84
N THR A 454 -9.64 21.14 23.70
CA THR A 454 -10.99 20.88 23.14
C THR A 454 -11.18 19.39 22.85
N ARG A 455 -10.14 18.70 22.35
CA ARG A 455 -10.17 17.24 22.15
C ARG A 455 -10.20 16.46 23.47
N GLY A 456 -9.50 16.94 24.50
CA GLY A 456 -9.59 16.41 25.87
C GLY A 456 -10.99 16.55 26.47
N ARG A 457 -11.75 17.60 26.11
CA ARG A 457 -13.18 17.75 26.50
C ARG A 457 -14.11 16.74 25.82
N GLY A 458 -13.76 16.29 24.61
CA GLY A 458 -14.52 15.30 23.83
C GLY A 458 -14.45 13.87 24.39
N ALA A 459 -13.48 13.58 25.27
CA ALA A 459 -13.26 12.27 25.89
C ALA A 459 -14.19 11.97 27.09
N ARG A 460 -15.32 12.67 27.22
CA ARG A 460 -16.26 12.50 28.34
C ARG A 460 -16.89 11.11 28.28
N PRO A 461 -16.93 10.33 29.37
CA PRO A 461 -17.80 9.16 29.44
C PRO A 461 -19.24 9.62 29.21
N ARG A 462 -19.93 9.03 28.24
CA ARG A 462 -21.40 9.21 28.12
C ARG A 462 -22.00 8.64 29.40
N THR A 463 -22.61 9.52 30.21
CA THR A 463 -23.44 9.13 31.36
C THR A 463 -24.72 8.48 30.89
#